data_AF-A0A2S7XDE1-F1
#
_entry.id   AF-A0A2S7XDE1-F1
#
_cell.length_a   1.000
_cell.length_b   1.000
_cell.length_c   1.000
_cell.angle_alpha   90.00
_cell.angle_beta   90.00
_cell.angle_gamma   90.00
#
_symmetry.space_group_name_H-M   'P 1'
#
loop_
_entity.id
_entity.type
_entity.pdbx_description
1 polymer ?
#
loop_
_entity_poly.entity_id
_entity_poly.type
_entity_poly.pdbx_seq_one_letter_code
_entity_poly.pdbx_strand_id
1 'polypeptide(L)'
;MFSTVETIIFSKTVCPFCVKAKAILDDKNIAYKVFTLDVDLSKEEMVALIQEKEGIVVNTVPQIYLDGKYIGGHDDLVAFFERQDTGMDLGDFEL
;
A
#
# COMPACT_ATOMS: atom_id res chain seq x y z
N MET A 1 20.39 -13.20 -1.87
CA MET A 1 19.09 -13.80 -1.51
C MET A 1 18.16 -12.63 -1.22
N PHE A 2 17.49 -12.09 -2.23
CA PHE A 2 16.54 -10.99 -2.04
C PHE A 2 15.19 -11.65 -1.83
N SER A 3 14.76 -11.79 -0.56
CA SER A 3 13.36 -12.07 -0.27
C SER A 3 12.57 -10.91 -0.83
N THR A 4 11.82 -11.15 -1.91
CA THR A 4 11.01 -10.12 -2.57
C THR A 4 9.85 -9.78 -1.64
N VAL A 5 10.06 -8.76 -0.82
CA VAL A 5 8.99 -8.05 -0.14
C VAL A 5 8.18 -7.31 -1.20
N GLU A 6 6.92 -7.70 -1.37
CA GLU A 6 6.07 -7.18 -2.43
C GLU A 6 5.16 -6.07 -1.90
N THR A 7 5.20 -4.92 -2.55
CA THR A 7 4.25 -3.83 -2.33
C THR A 7 3.06 -4.03 -3.25
N ILE A 8 1.85 -4.03 -2.69
CA ILE A 8 0.61 -4.35 -3.37
C ILE A 8 -0.44 -3.28 -3.06
N ILE A 9 -1.14 -2.80 -4.08
CA ILE A 9 -2.30 -1.92 -3.93
C ILE A 9 -3.53 -2.61 -4.52
N PHE A 10 -4.53 -2.85 -3.67
CA PHE A 10 -5.87 -3.16 -4.10
C PHE A 10 -6.61 -1.88 -4.48
N SER A 11 -7.05 -1.81 -5.72
CA SER A 11 -7.63 -0.63 -6.36
C SER A 11 -8.97 -0.94 -7.00
N LYS A 12 -9.72 0.08 -7.43
CA LYS A 12 -10.93 -0.09 -8.24
C LYS A 12 -10.86 0.85 -9.44
N THR A 13 -11.49 0.44 -10.55
CA THR A 13 -11.46 1.10 -11.87
C THR A 13 -11.72 2.61 -11.80
N VAL A 14 -12.62 3.05 -10.91
CA VAL A 14 -12.97 4.46 -10.73
C VAL A 14 -12.87 4.82 -9.25
N CYS A 15 -11.65 5.06 -8.75
CA CYS A 15 -11.44 5.50 -7.38
C CYS A 15 -10.35 6.58 -7.28
N PRO A 16 -10.69 7.83 -6.90
CA PRO A 16 -9.71 8.92 -6.81
C PRO A 16 -8.67 8.67 -5.72
N PHE A 17 -9.03 8.02 -4.61
CA PHE A 17 -8.10 7.69 -3.53
C PHE A 17 -7.04 6.67 -3.94
N CYS A 18 -7.37 5.75 -4.84
CA CYS A 18 -6.40 4.82 -5.37
C CYS A 18 -5.34 5.52 -6.23
N VAL A 19 -5.74 6.53 -7.01
CA VAL A 19 -4.80 7.32 -7.82
C VAL A 19 -3.82 8.07 -6.92
N LYS A 20 -4.32 8.67 -5.83
CA LYS A 20 -3.47 9.34 -4.84
C LYS A 20 -2.50 8.38 -4.15
N ALA A 21 -2.95 7.20 -3.73
CA ALA A 21 -2.08 6.21 -3.12
C ALA A 21 -0.96 5.74 -4.06
N LYS A 22 -1.27 5.52 -5.35
CA LYS A 22 -0.28 5.20 -6.39
C LYS A 22 0.73 6.33 -6.57
N ALA A 23 0.26 7.58 -6.63
CA ALA A 23 1.13 8.75 -6.79
C ALA A 23 2.12 8.90 -5.61
N ILE A 24 1.71 8.59 -4.38
CA ILE A 24 2.62 8.60 -3.22
C ILE A 24 3.74 7.56 -3.38
N LEU A 25 3.41 6.35 -3.81
CA LEU A 25 4.42 5.31 -4.01
C LEU A 25 5.34 5.63 -5.19
N ASP A 26 4.80 6.21 -6.27
CA ASP A 26 5.55 6.66 -7.44
C ASP A 26 6.55 7.78 -7.06
N ASP A 27 6.10 8.78 -6.29
CA ASP A 27 6.94 9.85 -5.74
C ASP A 27 8.10 9.28 -4.90
N LYS A 28 7.80 8.29 -4.05
CA LYS A 28 8.80 7.58 -3.25
C LYS A 28 9.64 6.56 -4.05
N ASN A 29 9.43 6.42 -5.36
CA ASN A 29 10.10 5.43 -6.23
C ASN A 29 9.97 3.98 -5.74
N ILE A 30 8.86 3.63 -5.11
CA ILE A 30 8.59 2.29 -4.61
C ILE A 30 7.89 1.49 -5.71
N ALA A 31 8.47 0.35 -6.11
CA ALA A 31 7.81 -0.55 -7.04
C ALA A 31 6.60 -1.23 -6.37
N TYR A 32 5.44 -1.18 -7.03
CA TYR A 32 4.20 -1.78 -6.51
C TYR A 32 3.43 -2.55 -7.60
N LYS A 33 2.68 -3.56 -7.18
CA LYS A 33 1.68 -4.24 -7.99
C LYS A 33 0.31 -3.68 -7.70
N VAL A 34 -0.49 -3.50 -8.75
CA VAL A 34 -1.88 -3.07 -8.62
C VAL A 34 -2.77 -4.25 -8.92
N PHE A 35 -3.70 -4.54 -8.03
CA PHE A 35 -4.82 -5.42 -8.34
C PHE A 35 -6.11 -4.64 -8.36
N THR A 36 -6.83 -4.70 -9.47
CA THR A 36 -8.07 -3.95 -9.65
C THR A 36 -9.26 -4.85 -9.35
N LEU A 37 -10.09 -4.43 -8.40
CA LEU A 37 -11.35 -5.09 -8.11
C LEU A 37 -12.23 -5.09 -9.36
N ASP A 38 -12.91 -6.21 -9.64
CA ASP A 38 -13.75 -6.48 -10.82
C ASP A 38 -12.97 -6.84 -12.11
N VAL A 39 -11.63 -6.72 -12.10
CA VAL A 39 -10.77 -7.08 -13.23
C VAL A 39 -9.83 -8.23 -12.86
N ASP A 40 -9.04 -8.05 -11.80
CA ASP A 40 -8.05 -9.02 -11.35
C ASP A 40 -8.60 -9.93 -10.25
N LEU A 41 -9.46 -9.38 -9.36
CA LEU A 41 -10.12 -10.13 -8.29
C LEU A 41 -11.43 -9.48 -7.87
N SER A 42 -12.30 -10.26 -7.22
CA SER A 42 -13.56 -9.76 -6.67
C SER A 42 -13.35 -9.05 -5.33
N LYS A 43 -14.28 -8.16 -4.95
CA LYS A 43 -14.24 -7.52 -3.62
C LYS A 43 -14.20 -8.55 -2.49
N GLU A 44 -14.98 -9.63 -2.62
CA GLU A 44 -15.06 -10.71 -1.65
C GLU A 44 -13.72 -11.44 -1.46
N GLU A 45 -13.00 -11.68 -2.56
CA GLU A 45 -11.65 -12.27 -2.55
C GLU A 45 -10.67 -11.38 -1.79
N MET A 46 -10.69 -10.07 -2.05
CA MET A 46 -9.87 -9.10 -1.31
C MET A 46 -10.18 -9.15 0.19
N VAL A 47 -11.46 -9.15 0.56
CA VAL A 47 -11.89 -9.21 1.97
C VAL A 47 -11.40 -10.51 2.60
N ALA A 48 -11.58 -11.64 1.94
CA ALA A 48 -11.18 -12.96 2.44
C ALA A 48 -9.66 -13.05 2.62
N LEU A 49 -8.88 -12.58 1.65
CA LEU A 49 -7.42 -12.55 1.72
C LEU A 49 -6.92 -11.72 2.91
N ILE A 50 -7.45 -10.50 3.07
CA ILE A 50 -7.05 -9.61 4.16
C ILE A 50 -7.51 -10.17 5.50
N GLN A 51 -8.71 -10.75 5.57
CA GLN A 51 -9.22 -11.39 6.78
C GLN A 51 -8.38 -12.60 7.18
N GLU A 52 -7.95 -13.42 6.23
CA GLU A 52 -7.09 -14.58 6.50
C GLU A 52 -5.69 -14.16 6.98
N LYS A 53 -5.11 -13.12 6.37
CA LYS A 53 -3.75 -12.66 6.66
C LYS A 53 -3.65 -11.81 7.91
N GLU A 54 -4.54 -10.83 8.05
CA GLU A 54 -4.48 -9.80 9.09
C GLU A 54 -5.53 -10.00 10.19
N GLY A 55 -6.50 -10.90 10.00
CA GLY A 55 -7.58 -11.13 10.96
C GLY A 55 -8.64 -10.02 11.00
N ILE A 56 -8.65 -9.11 10.03
CA ILE A 56 -9.59 -7.98 9.98
C ILE A 56 -10.49 -8.03 8.75
N VAL A 57 -11.70 -7.49 8.89
CA VAL A 57 -12.65 -7.38 7.78
C VAL A 57 -12.61 -5.96 7.23
N VAL A 58 -12.16 -5.82 5.98
CA VAL A 58 -12.16 -4.53 5.27
C VAL A 58 -13.09 -4.55 4.08
N ASN A 59 -13.80 -3.45 3.86
CA ASN A 59 -14.82 -3.32 2.81
C ASN A 59 -14.60 -2.14 1.87
N THR A 60 -13.50 -1.42 2.05
CA THR A 60 -13.17 -0.17 1.37
C THR A 60 -11.90 -0.35 0.57
N VAL A 61 -11.77 0.45 -0.49
CA VAL A 61 -10.52 0.60 -1.26
C VAL A 61 -10.04 2.05 -1.12
N PRO A 62 -8.72 2.31 -1.24
CA PRO A 62 -7.65 1.34 -1.48
C PRO A 62 -7.29 0.52 -0.23
N GLN A 63 -6.69 -0.67 -0.43
CA GLN A 63 -5.97 -1.42 0.60
C GLN A 63 -4.53 -1.60 0.15
N ILE A 64 -3.56 -1.24 0.98
CA ILE A 64 -2.14 -1.21 0.62
C ILE A 64 -1.34 -2.15 1.53
N TYR A 65 -0.50 -2.97 0.89
CA TYR A 65 0.64 -3.66 1.51
C TYR A 65 1.92 -2.98 1.01
N LEU A 66 2.83 -2.66 1.91
CA LEU A 66 4.13 -2.08 1.61
C LEU A 66 5.22 -2.99 2.14
N ASP A 67 6.08 -3.48 1.24
CA ASP A 67 7.12 -4.45 1.57
C ASP A 67 6.59 -5.68 2.36
N GLY A 68 5.43 -6.20 1.96
CA GLY A 68 4.77 -7.31 2.64
C GLY A 68 4.11 -6.97 3.98
N LYS A 69 4.20 -5.71 4.46
CA LYS A 69 3.49 -5.23 5.63
C LYS A 69 2.15 -4.62 5.24
N TYR A 70 1.08 -5.04 5.90
CA TYR A 70 -0.21 -4.39 5.72
C TYR A 70 -0.21 -2.98 6.32
N ILE A 71 -0.55 -1.99 5.49
CA ILE A 71 -0.67 -0.59 5.89
C ILE A 71 -2.14 -0.23 6.12
N GLY A 72 -3.03 -0.70 5.25
CA GLY A 72 -4.46 -0.38 5.32
C GLY A 72 -4.87 0.60 4.22
N GLY A 73 -5.61 1.63 4.58
CA GLY A 73 -6.21 2.57 3.63
C GLY A 73 -5.24 3.61 3.07
N HIS A 74 -5.80 4.56 2.29
CA HIS A 74 -5.04 5.72 1.83
C HIS A 74 -4.56 6.61 2.98
N ASP A 75 -5.40 6.82 3.99
CA ASP A 75 -5.09 7.65 5.15
C ASP A 75 -3.94 7.03 5.97
N ASP A 76 -4.00 5.71 6.20
CA ASP A 76 -2.94 4.95 6.87
C ASP A 76 -1.61 5.04 6.11
N LEU A 77 -1.65 5.02 4.76
CA LEU A 77 -0.47 5.17 3.92
C LEU A 77 0.16 6.56 4.06
N VAL A 78 -0.66 7.62 4.03
CA VAL A 78 -0.19 8.99 4.23
C VAL A 78 0.45 9.10 5.62
N ALA A 79 -0.26 8.66 6.67
CA ALA A 79 0.25 8.70 8.03
C ALA A 79 1.53 7.86 8.22
N PHE A 80 1.67 6.75 7.50
CA PHE A 80 2.88 5.92 7.51
C PHE A 80 4.07 6.70 6.96
N PHE A 81 3.92 7.35 5.80
CA PHE A 81 4.99 8.13 5.20
C PHE A 81 5.27 9.43 5.94
N GLU A 82 4.28 10.14 6.47
CA GLU A 82 4.52 11.33 7.30
C GLU A 82 5.39 10.99 8.52
N ARG A 83 5.17 9.83 9.14
CA ARG A 83 6.01 9.33 10.24
C ARG A 83 7.40 8.92 9.77
N GLN A 84 7.52 8.36 8.56
CA GLN A 84 8.80 7.93 8.00
C GLN A 84 9.67 9.09 7.52
N ASP A 85 9.05 10.15 6.97
CA ASP A 85 9.70 11.38 6.52
C ASP A 85 10.38 12.10 7.68
N THR A 86 9.80 12.00 8.87
CA THR A 86 10.40 12.51 10.13
C THR A 86 11.65 11.73 10.56
N GLY A 87 11.99 10.62 9.89
CA GLY A 87 13.14 9.77 10.19
C GLY A 87 14.29 9.83 9.16
N MET A 88 14.20 10.69 8.13
CA MET A 88 15.23 10.86 7.10
C MET A 88 15.73 12.32 7.01
N ASP A 89 16.27 12.82 8.12
CA ASP A 89 17.32 13.84 8.09
C ASP A 89 18.12 13.73 9.38
N LEU A 90 19.14 12.87 9.41
CA LEU A 90 20.35 12.95 10.25
C LEU A 90 21.18 11.68 9.99
N GLY A 91 21.85 11.63 8.84
CA GLY A 91 22.79 10.56 8.55
C GLY A 91 23.22 10.54 7.10
N ASP A 92 23.98 11.57 6.68
CA ASP A 92 25.28 11.46 6.01
C ASP A 92 25.68 12.84 5.46
N PHE A 93 26.20 13.70 6.33
CA PHE A 93 27.17 14.71 5.90
C PHE A 93 28.48 14.35 6.59
N GLU A 94 29.11 13.27 6.16
CA GLU A 94 30.56 13.13 6.32
C GLU A 94 31.22 13.96 5.22
N LEU A 95 31.62 15.20 5.58
CA LEU A 95 32.94 15.80 5.32
C LEU A 95 33.04 17.24 5.85
#